data_AF-A0A077W8B4-F1
#
_entry.id   AF-A0A077W8B4-F1
#
_cell.length_a   1.000
_cell.length_b   1.000
_cell.length_c   1.000
_cell.angle_alpha   90.00
_cell.angle_beta   90.00
_cell.angle_gamma   90.00
#
_symmetry.space_group_name_H-M   'P 1'
#
loop_
_entity.id
_entity.type
_entity.pdbx_description
1 polymer ?
#
loop_
_entity_poly.entity_id
_entity_poly.type
_entity_poly.pdbx_seq_one_letter_code
_entity_poly.pdbx_strand_id
1 'polypeptide(L)'
;MDTNEDREQYVEDLLASLREQIDEENDKEREQQQQQSEPVTENDTEQTAEESGSSMPTGLSTPVDVVSSNLPKKKKKKKKKKSKTANLPEAGSEIPDNYEEKYNEDVIDNPYDPSLPLSQRVEYAIWKYKKNHKFSEGKRAIFDNYLRFGGIETGPNAFMGRATGGDQDADGEPDWDAAKMSTAIVPEEDEELEVNFTEVAQVYLGNTFIRESLFIGQQDFIDAPLLVDAFLRYLQIRNVCPEYADDIARARQVVAQAKIELPLCKKIMTGLPGDFSRACVVLFGGGMQSAWAFEAASWMGSTNKTKNMFDTFMMDTFGDAKEREDAMAMVSPIVSDPDQRKTVDQRENLFVKLKDIEQLDAESPDNTLAKVTLVSYEDENDTLDILLEHSITKHMLPGMVMTVTVYKLDNGFWYLDRANCVMPSFYMYDDCMDPDVFCYS
;
A
#
# COMPACT_ATOMS: atom_id res chain seq x y z
N MET A 1 6.37 -23.79 -2.23
CA MET A 1 6.23 -23.29 -0.85
C MET A 1 4.83 -23.64 -0.39
N ASP A 2 4.68 -24.66 0.45
CA ASP A 2 3.37 -25.26 0.75
C ASP A 2 2.90 -24.96 2.19
N THR A 3 3.64 -24.17 2.97
CA THR A 3 3.24 -23.73 4.32
C THR A 3 3.48 -22.23 4.55
N ASN A 4 2.80 -21.63 5.54
CA ASN A 4 3.07 -20.26 5.98
C ASN A 4 4.49 -20.13 6.56
N GLU A 5 4.99 -21.17 7.22
CA GLU A 5 6.35 -21.23 7.75
C GLU A 5 7.39 -21.20 6.62
N ASP A 6 7.15 -21.88 5.50
CA ASP A 6 8.05 -21.82 4.32
C ASP A 6 8.14 -20.40 3.74
N ARG A 7 7.04 -19.62 3.80
CA ARG A 7 6.99 -18.25 3.29
C ARG A 7 7.67 -17.27 4.25
N GLU A 8 7.52 -17.48 5.56
CA GLU A 8 8.24 -16.69 6.56
C GLU A 8 9.74 -16.95 6.49
N GLN A 9 10.17 -18.21 6.34
CA GLN A 9 11.58 -18.55 6.16
C GLN A 9 12.17 -17.94 4.89
N TYR A 10 11.42 -17.98 3.77
CA TYR A 10 11.84 -17.34 2.53
C TYR A 10 12.04 -15.82 2.68
N VAL A 11 11.15 -15.16 3.43
CA VAL A 11 11.28 -13.72 3.72
C VAL A 11 12.49 -13.45 4.59
N GLU A 12 12.78 -14.28 5.60
CA GLU A 12 13.99 -14.12 6.42
C GLU A 12 15.29 -14.32 5.63
N ASP A 13 15.35 -15.36 4.78
CA ASP A 13 16.51 -15.64 3.94
C ASP A 13 16.76 -14.50 2.93
N LEU A 14 15.68 -13.93 2.38
CA LEU A 14 15.73 -12.80 1.46
C LEU A 14 16.17 -11.51 2.17
N LEU A 15 15.70 -11.28 3.40
CA LEU A 15 16.12 -10.16 4.25
C LEU A 15 17.61 -10.23 4.61
N ALA A 16 18.13 -11.43 4.88
CA ALA A 16 19.54 -11.64 5.15
C ALA A 16 20.41 -11.32 3.92
N SER A 17 19.99 -11.78 2.73
CA SER A 17 20.70 -11.49 1.47
C SER A 17 20.67 -10.02 1.09
N LEU A 18 19.59 -9.29 1.37
CA LEU A 18 19.50 -7.86 1.06
C LEU A 18 20.34 -7.00 2.02
N ARG A 19 20.42 -7.37 3.30
CA ARG A 19 21.30 -6.68 4.27
C ARG A 19 22.76 -6.72 3.82
N GLU A 20 23.20 -7.87 3.33
CA GLU A 20 24.55 -8.04 2.78
C GLU A 20 24.78 -7.14 1.54
N GLN A 21 23.79 -6.99 0.67
CA GLN A 21 23.87 -6.11 -0.51
C GLN A 21 23.88 -4.62 -0.13
N ILE A 22 23.08 -4.21 0.85
CA ILE A 22 23.03 -2.83 1.35
C ILE A 22 24.35 -2.45 2.03
N ASP A 23 24.94 -3.37 2.81
CA ASP A 23 26.25 -3.14 3.43
C ASP A 23 27.35 -3.00 2.36
N GLU A 24 27.32 -3.82 1.30
CA GLU A 24 28.24 -3.69 0.16
C GLU A 24 28.06 -2.39 -0.65
N GLU A 25 26.83 -1.88 -0.76
CA GLU A 25 26.54 -0.64 -1.47
C GLU A 25 26.93 0.59 -0.65
N ASN A 26 26.66 0.58 0.67
CA ASN A 26 27.11 1.60 1.61
C ASN A 26 28.63 1.72 1.67
N ASP A 27 29.36 0.60 1.59
CA ASP A 27 30.83 0.61 1.53
C ASP A 27 31.34 1.24 0.22
N LYS A 28 30.67 0.99 -0.91
CA LYS A 28 30.99 1.62 -2.21
C LYS A 28 30.68 3.12 -2.22
N GLU A 29 29.59 3.55 -1.58
CA GLU A 29 29.24 4.97 -1.46
C GLU A 29 30.22 5.74 -0.57
N ARG A 30 30.71 5.11 0.51
CA ARG A 30 31.77 5.70 1.37
C ARG A 30 33.08 5.91 0.63
N GLU A 31 33.41 5.04 -0.32
CA GLU A 31 34.59 5.19 -1.18
C GLU A 31 34.42 6.28 -2.25
N GLN A 32 33.19 6.51 -2.74
CA GLN A 32 32.89 7.53 -3.74
C GLN A 32 32.79 8.94 -3.15
N GLN A 33 32.27 9.09 -1.92
CA GLN A 33 32.14 10.39 -1.24
C GLN A 33 33.49 11.01 -0.84
N GLN A 34 34.58 10.24 -0.80
CA GLN A 34 35.94 10.79 -0.60
C GLN A 34 36.54 11.43 -1.86
N GLN A 35 35.92 11.28 -3.04
CA GLN A 35 36.50 11.75 -4.32
C GLN A 35 35.82 12.98 -4.93
N GLN A 36 34.71 13.48 -4.39
CA GLN A 36 34.02 14.66 -4.92
C GLN A 36 33.77 15.71 -3.85
N SER A 37 34.77 16.57 -3.64
CA SER A 37 34.57 17.87 -2.98
C SER A 37 35.22 18.98 -3.81
N GLU A 38 34.45 19.61 -4.68
CA GLU A 38 34.55 21.04 -5.01
C GLU A 38 33.28 21.52 -5.78
N PRO A 39 32.70 22.71 -5.51
CA PRO A 39 31.35 23.09 -5.93
C PRO A 39 31.28 24.23 -6.97
N VAL A 40 30.26 24.23 -7.84
CA VAL A 40 29.76 25.42 -8.58
C VAL A 40 28.25 25.25 -8.86
N THR A 41 27.34 25.93 -8.14
CA THR A 41 26.63 27.21 -8.40
C THR A 41 25.53 27.22 -9.49
N GLU A 42 24.28 27.27 -9.00
CA GLU A 42 23.02 27.95 -9.42
C GLU A 42 22.88 28.62 -10.81
N ASN A 43 21.71 28.42 -11.43
CA ASN A 43 20.76 29.54 -11.66
C ASN A 43 19.35 29.07 -12.11
N ASP A 44 18.36 29.76 -11.52
CA ASP A 44 16.90 29.73 -11.69
C ASP A 44 16.40 30.11 -13.10
N THR A 45 15.10 29.91 -13.39
CA THR A 45 14.05 30.98 -13.41
C THR A 45 12.73 30.53 -14.11
N GLU A 46 11.61 30.63 -13.36
CA GLU A 46 10.21 31.09 -13.68
C GLU A 46 9.42 30.59 -14.91
N GLN A 47 8.20 30.02 -14.73
CA GLN A 47 6.85 30.60 -14.45
C GLN A 47 6.10 31.21 -15.65
N THR A 48 4.83 30.79 -15.83
CA THR A 48 3.54 31.53 -16.06
C THR A 48 2.52 30.53 -16.64
N ALA A 49 1.37 30.17 -16.07
CA ALA A 49 0.18 30.89 -15.57
C ALA A 49 -0.74 31.46 -16.68
N GLU A 50 -1.99 30.96 -16.75
CA GLU A 50 -3.30 31.64 -16.97
C GLU A 50 -4.33 30.59 -17.49
N GLU A 51 -5.41 30.21 -16.79
CA GLU A 51 -6.66 30.85 -16.35
C GLU A 51 -7.88 30.69 -17.31
N SER A 52 -8.98 30.18 -16.73
CA SER A 52 -10.41 30.49 -16.99
C SER A 52 -11.36 29.38 -17.50
N GLY A 53 -12.51 29.27 -16.82
CA GLY A 53 -13.79 29.17 -17.54
C GLY A 53 -14.77 28.01 -17.25
N SER A 54 -15.39 28.04 -16.07
CA SER A 54 -16.81 27.70 -15.76
C SER A 54 -17.60 26.63 -16.57
N SER A 55 -18.24 25.68 -15.88
CA SER A 55 -19.70 25.65 -15.60
C SER A 55 -20.23 24.25 -15.23
N MET A 56 -20.94 24.18 -14.10
CA MET A 56 -21.76 23.04 -13.67
C MET A 56 -23.11 23.01 -14.43
N PRO A 57 -23.77 21.84 -14.49
CA PRO A 57 -25.00 21.71 -13.70
C PRO A 57 -25.23 20.32 -13.08
N THR A 58 -25.50 20.33 -11.77
CA THR A 58 -26.66 19.74 -11.07
C THR A 58 -27.35 18.49 -11.64
N GLY A 59 -27.48 17.46 -10.79
CA GLY A 59 -28.82 17.03 -10.37
C GLY A 59 -29.17 15.53 -10.41
N LEU A 60 -29.53 15.05 -9.21
CA LEU A 60 -30.60 14.10 -8.88
C LEU A 60 -30.35 12.56 -8.85
N SER A 61 -30.34 12.09 -7.60
CA SER A 61 -31.36 11.19 -7.02
C SER A 61 -31.28 9.69 -7.28
N THR A 62 -31.00 8.99 -6.17
CA THR A 62 -31.46 7.64 -5.80
C THR A 62 -32.95 7.40 -6.13
N PRO A 63 -33.38 6.12 -6.23
CA PRO A 63 -34.01 5.55 -5.05
C PRO A 63 -33.66 4.08 -4.76
N VAL A 64 -33.61 3.85 -3.46
CA VAL A 64 -33.70 2.58 -2.74
C VAL A 64 -35.04 1.89 -3.03
N ASP A 65 -35.04 0.56 -3.17
CA ASP A 65 -36.21 -0.23 -2.79
C ASP A 65 -35.81 -1.55 -2.09
N VAL A 66 -36.44 -1.75 -0.94
CA VAL A 66 -36.27 -2.84 0.01
C VAL A 66 -37.44 -3.83 -0.17
N VAL A 67 -37.21 -5.07 0.27
CA VAL A 67 -38.17 -6.05 0.85
C VAL A 67 -38.33 -7.38 0.07
N SER A 68 -37.52 -8.35 0.52
CA SER A 68 -37.92 -9.61 1.19
C SER A 68 -38.78 -10.66 0.46
N SER A 69 -38.26 -11.89 0.37
CA SER A 69 -38.93 -13.06 0.96
C SER A 69 -38.03 -14.31 0.98
N ASN A 70 -37.83 -14.84 2.18
CA ASN A 70 -37.22 -16.14 2.49
C ASN A 70 -38.27 -17.27 2.33
N LEU A 71 -37.86 -18.43 1.79
CA LEU A 71 -38.35 -19.77 2.19
C LEU A 71 -37.36 -20.87 1.70
N PRO A 72 -37.02 -21.87 2.54
CA PRO A 72 -35.90 -22.77 2.30
C PRO A 72 -36.31 -24.05 1.54
N LYS A 73 -35.58 -24.41 0.47
CA LYS A 73 -35.72 -25.72 -0.20
C LYS A 73 -34.49 -26.62 0.02
N LYS A 74 -34.79 -27.85 0.45
CA LYS A 74 -33.89 -28.96 0.83
C LYS A 74 -32.76 -29.21 -0.19
N LYS A 75 -31.50 -29.18 0.27
CA LYS A 75 -30.31 -29.53 -0.51
C LYS A 75 -30.24 -31.04 -0.76
N LYS A 76 -30.46 -31.48 -2.00
CA LYS A 76 -29.96 -32.77 -2.50
C LYS A 76 -28.43 -32.71 -2.56
N LYS A 77 -27.73 -33.68 -1.97
CA LYS A 77 -26.26 -33.84 -2.07
C LYS A 77 -25.87 -33.98 -3.55
N LYS A 78 -25.41 -32.89 -4.17
CA LYS A 78 -24.73 -32.92 -5.48
C LYS A 78 -23.35 -33.53 -5.27
N LYS A 79 -23.04 -34.61 -6.00
CA LYS A 79 -21.66 -35.10 -6.18
C LYS A 79 -20.81 -33.91 -6.62
N LYS A 80 -19.74 -33.56 -5.87
CA LYS A 80 -18.79 -32.50 -6.25
C LYS A 80 -18.23 -32.85 -7.64
N LYS A 81 -18.61 -32.08 -8.66
CA LYS A 81 -17.89 -32.07 -9.95
C LYS A 81 -16.44 -31.65 -9.63
N LYS A 82 -15.45 -32.41 -10.09
CA LYS A 82 -14.05 -31.98 -10.04
C LYS A 82 -13.96 -30.63 -10.76
N SER A 83 -13.40 -29.62 -10.10
CA SER A 83 -13.21 -28.29 -10.68
C SER A 83 -12.33 -28.39 -11.92
N LYS A 84 -12.71 -27.73 -13.03
CA LYS A 84 -11.89 -27.66 -14.26
C LYS A 84 -10.54 -26.96 -14.03
N THR A 85 -10.43 -26.16 -12.96
CA THR A 85 -9.23 -25.37 -12.59
C THR A 85 -8.34 -26.05 -11.55
N ALA A 86 -8.61 -27.30 -11.16
CA ALA A 86 -7.90 -27.97 -10.06
C ALA A 86 -6.39 -28.19 -10.32
N ASN A 87 -5.96 -28.23 -11.58
CA ASN A 87 -4.57 -28.47 -11.98
C ASN A 87 -3.95 -27.23 -12.68
N LEU A 88 -4.46 -26.04 -12.41
CA LEU A 88 -3.84 -24.80 -12.90
C LEU A 88 -2.93 -24.23 -11.80
N PRO A 89 -1.79 -23.62 -12.16
CA PRO A 89 -0.97 -22.87 -11.22
C PRO A 89 -1.82 -21.78 -10.55
N GLU A 90 -1.49 -21.48 -9.30
CA GLU A 90 -2.17 -20.42 -8.56
C GLU A 90 -1.71 -19.05 -9.07
N ALA A 91 -2.63 -18.09 -9.18
CA ALA A 91 -2.27 -16.72 -9.52
C ALA A 91 -1.28 -16.15 -8.49
N GLY A 92 -0.22 -15.50 -8.97
CA GLY A 92 0.87 -15.00 -8.13
C GLY A 92 1.86 -16.07 -7.66
N SER A 93 1.76 -17.31 -8.14
CA SER A 93 2.85 -18.28 -7.97
C SER A 93 4.01 -17.96 -8.91
N GLU A 94 5.24 -18.34 -8.51
CA GLU A 94 6.42 -18.13 -9.33
C GLU A 94 6.29 -18.83 -10.69
N ILE A 95 6.58 -18.08 -11.75
CA ILE A 95 6.54 -18.55 -13.12
C ILE A 95 7.98 -18.85 -13.56
N PRO A 96 8.37 -20.13 -13.71
CA PRO A 96 9.72 -20.50 -14.07
C PRO A 96 10.02 -20.19 -15.55
N ASP A 97 11.29 -20.16 -15.93
CA ASP A 97 11.73 -19.85 -17.30
C ASP A 97 11.21 -20.86 -18.33
N ASN A 98 11.03 -22.11 -17.91
CA ASN A 98 10.44 -23.19 -18.71
C ASN A 98 8.92 -23.31 -18.52
N TYR A 99 8.25 -22.22 -18.18
CA TYR A 99 6.80 -22.22 -17.97
C TYR A 99 6.05 -22.69 -19.21
N GLU A 100 5.33 -23.80 -19.06
CA GLU A 100 4.44 -24.35 -20.08
C GLU A 100 2.98 -24.17 -19.67
N GLU A 101 2.22 -23.47 -20.51
CA GLU A 101 0.80 -23.26 -20.30
C GLU A 101 0.01 -24.55 -20.53
N LYS A 102 -0.96 -24.81 -19.65
CA LYS A 102 -1.88 -25.93 -19.84
C LYS A 102 -2.77 -25.74 -21.07
N TYR A 103 -3.17 -24.50 -21.34
CA TYR A 103 -3.93 -24.12 -22.53
C TYR A 103 -3.01 -23.32 -23.46
N ASN A 104 -1.99 -23.96 -24.00
CA ASN A 104 -0.98 -23.32 -24.85
C ASN A 104 -1.54 -22.78 -26.17
N GLU A 105 -2.46 -23.49 -26.82
CA GLU A 105 -3.08 -23.09 -28.10
C GLU A 105 -3.68 -21.68 -28.01
N ASP A 106 -3.19 -20.79 -28.86
CA ASP A 106 -3.76 -19.46 -29.05
C ASP A 106 -4.97 -19.54 -29.98
N VAL A 107 -5.98 -18.74 -29.66
CA VAL A 107 -7.22 -18.70 -30.44
C VAL A 107 -7.05 -17.83 -31.67
N ILE A 108 -6.22 -16.80 -31.55
CA ILE A 108 -5.88 -15.85 -32.59
C ILE A 108 -4.48 -16.21 -33.09
N ASP A 109 -4.24 -16.08 -34.38
CA ASP A 109 -2.90 -16.26 -34.96
C ASP A 109 -2.00 -15.08 -34.60
N ASN A 110 -0.79 -15.35 -34.10
CA ASN A 110 0.20 -14.37 -33.66
C ASN A 110 -0.38 -13.19 -32.83
N PRO A 111 -1.03 -13.46 -31.68
CA PRO A 111 -1.75 -12.44 -30.91
C PRO A 111 -0.85 -11.38 -30.27
N TYR A 112 0.47 -11.56 -30.34
CA TYR A 112 1.48 -10.66 -29.77
C TYR A 112 2.42 -10.07 -30.83
N ASP A 113 2.02 -10.11 -32.10
CA ASP A 113 2.79 -9.45 -33.17
C ASP A 113 2.92 -7.94 -32.87
N PRO A 114 4.13 -7.36 -32.81
CA PRO A 114 4.33 -5.94 -32.51
C PRO A 114 3.64 -4.96 -33.48
N SER A 115 3.19 -5.44 -34.65
CA SER A 115 2.36 -4.65 -35.56
C SER A 115 0.93 -4.43 -35.06
N LEU A 116 0.47 -5.23 -34.07
CA LEU A 116 -0.80 -5.03 -33.39
C LEU A 116 -0.67 -3.97 -32.29
N PRO A 117 -1.71 -3.14 -32.08
CA PRO A 117 -1.75 -2.18 -30.98
C PRO A 117 -1.42 -2.85 -29.63
N LEU A 118 -0.65 -2.16 -28.78
CA LEU A 118 -0.27 -2.68 -27.46
C LEU A 118 -1.49 -3.09 -26.63
N SER A 119 -2.55 -2.27 -26.68
CA SER A 119 -3.81 -2.50 -25.99
C SER A 119 -4.40 -3.89 -26.28
N GLN A 120 -4.42 -4.30 -27.56
CA GLN A 120 -4.92 -5.62 -27.97
C GLN A 120 -4.02 -6.76 -27.48
N ARG A 121 -2.70 -6.58 -27.56
CA ARG A 121 -1.72 -7.58 -27.09
C ARG A 121 -1.82 -7.81 -25.59
N VAL A 122 -1.91 -6.73 -24.80
CA VAL A 122 -2.05 -6.79 -23.34
C VAL A 122 -3.40 -7.34 -22.93
N GLU A 123 -4.48 -6.94 -23.60
CA GLU A 123 -5.83 -7.47 -23.34
C GLU A 123 -5.89 -8.99 -23.53
N TYR A 124 -5.36 -9.49 -24.65
CA TYR A 124 -5.29 -10.93 -24.91
C TYR A 124 -4.41 -11.64 -23.86
N ALA A 125 -3.28 -11.04 -23.48
CA ALA A 125 -2.41 -11.59 -22.44
C ALA A 125 -3.12 -11.70 -21.08
N ILE A 126 -3.91 -10.69 -20.67
CA ILE A 126 -4.68 -10.71 -19.42
C ILE A 126 -5.70 -11.85 -19.43
N TRP A 127 -6.43 -12.01 -20.53
CA TRP A 127 -7.38 -13.10 -20.66
C TRP A 127 -6.68 -14.47 -20.61
N LYS A 128 -5.60 -14.62 -21.36
CA LYS A 128 -4.85 -15.87 -21.44
C LYS A 128 -4.24 -16.23 -20.09
N TYR A 129 -3.72 -15.23 -19.36
CA TYR A 129 -3.24 -15.37 -17.99
C TYR A 129 -4.37 -15.83 -17.05
N LYS A 130 -5.55 -15.17 -17.09
CA LYS A 130 -6.74 -15.55 -16.30
C LYS A 130 -7.25 -16.96 -16.62
N LYS A 131 -7.09 -17.43 -17.86
CA LYS A 131 -7.47 -18.78 -18.30
C LYS A 131 -6.50 -19.86 -17.83
N ASN A 132 -5.21 -19.54 -17.76
CA ASN A 132 -4.14 -20.47 -17.36
C ASN A 132 -3.81 -20.44 -15.86
N HIS A 133 -4.41 -19.55 -15.07
CA HIS A 133 -4.19 -19.47 -13.62
C HIS A 133 -5.46 -19.59 -12.81
N LYS A 134 -5.34 -20.16 -11.61
CA LYS A 134 -6.41 -20.24 -10.64
C LYS A 134 -6.37 -19.02 -9.72
N PHE A 135 -7.46 -18.25 -9.72
CA PHE A 135 -7.65 -17.12 -8.81
C PHE A 135 -8.55 -17.50 -7.63
N SER A 136 -8.10 -17.17 -6.41
CA SER A 136 -9.00 -17.01 -5.27
C SER A 136 -9.78 -15.70 -5.40
N GLU A 137 -10.81 -15.50 -4.57
CA GLU A 137 -11.61 -14.26 -4.58
C GLU A 137 -10.75 -13.04 -4.21
N GLY A 138 -9.97 -13.13 -3.13
CA GLY A 138 -9.05 -12.06 -2.71
C GLY A 138 -7.99 -11.74 -3.76
N LYS A 139 -7.32 -12.76 -4.31
CA LYS A 139 -6.30 -12.57 -5.36
C LYS A 139 -6.88 -11.97 -6.64
N ARG A 140 -8.10 -12.34 -7.01
CA ARG A 140 -8.80 -11.72 -8.14
C ARG A 140 -9.07 -10.24 -7.87
N ALA A 141 -9.57 -9.91 -6.67
CA ALA A 141 -9.85 -8.52 -6.31
C ALA A 141 -8.59 -7.65 -6.34
N ILE A 142 -7.48 -8.14 -5.78
CA ILE A 142 -6.18 -7.42 -5.81
C ILE A 142 -5.69 -7.26 -7.26
N PHE A 143 -5.70 -8.33 -8.05
CA PHE A 143 -5.25 -8.27 -9.44
C PHE A 143 -6.12 -7.32 -10.29
N ASP A 144 -7.44 -7.37 -10.15
CA ASP A 144 -8.35 -6.47 -10.88
C ASP A 144 -8.21 -5.01 -10.41
N ASN A 145 -7.82 -4.76 -9.15
CA ASN A 145 -7.51 -3.42 -8.64
C ASN A 145 -6.19 -2.88 -9.20
N TYR A 146 -5.14 -3.70 -9.28
CA TYR A 146 -3.89 -3.35 -9.96
C TYR A 146 -4.13 -2.98 -11.43
N LEU A 147 -4.90 -3.80 -12.16
CA LEU A 147 -5.22 -3.53 -13.57
C LEU A 147 -5.98 -2.20 -13.72
N ARG A 148 -6.96 -1.93 -12.85
CA ARG A 148 -7.69 -0.64 -12.86
C ARG A 148 -6.79 0.55 -12.59
N PHE A 149 -5.85 0.40 -11.68
CA PHE A 149 -4.87 1.45 -11.40
C PHE A 149 -4.03 1.76 -12.64
N GLY A 150 -3.58 0.73 -13.37
CA GLY A 150 -2.91 0.87 -14.67
C GLY A 150 -3.82 1.29 -15.84
N GLY A 151 -5.01 1.86 -15.57
CA GLY A 151 -5.93 2.36 -16.60
C GLY A 151 -6.75 1.29 -17.33
N ILE A 152 -6.72 0.03 -16.88
CA ILE A 152 -7.41 -1.09 -17.55
C ILE A 152 -8.80 -1.28 -16.94
N GLU A 153 -9.84 -1.14 -17.75
CA GLU A 153 -11.22 -1.34 -17.28
C GLU A 153 -11.47 -2.82 -17.01
N THR A 154 -11.69 -3.20 -15.75
CA THR A 154 -12.00 -4.59 -15.38
C THR A 154 -13.45 -4.77 -14.95
N GLY A 155 -14.17 -5.74 -15.55
CA GLY A 155 -15.53 -6.08 -15.14
C GLY A 155 -16.32 -6.93 -16.14
N PRO A 156 -17.53 -7.41 -15.77
CA PRO A 156 -18.39 -8.19 -16.66
C PRO A 156 -18.88 -7.40 -17.90
N ASN A 157 -18.93 -6.06 -17.78
CA ASN A 157 -19.42 -5.14 -18.81
C ASN A 157 -18.30 -4.31 -19.46
N ALA A 158 -17.02 -4.59 -19.15
CA ALA A 158 -15.87 -4.03 -19.86
C ALA A 158 -15.81 -4.64 -21.28
N PHE A 159 -16.88 -4.50 -22.06
CA PHE A 159 -17.05 -5.00 -23.43
C PHE A 159 -18.09 -4.17 -24.17
N MET A 160 -19.06 -3.57 -23.47
CA MET A 160 -20.17 -2.84 -24.11
C MET A 160 -19.76 -1.55 -24.84
N GLY A 161 -18.51 -1.09 -24.70
CA GLY A 161 -17.99 0.12 -25.35
C GLY A 161 -17.34 -0.09 -26.73
N ARG A 162 -16.79 -1.28 -27.04
CA ARG A 162 -16.07 -1.56 -28.30
C ARG A 162 -16.86 -2.36 -29.34
N ALA A 163 -18.07 -2.81 -29.03
CA ALA A 163 -18.98 -3.39 -30.01
C ALA A 163 -19.63 -2.30 -30.91
N THR A 164 -18.82 -1.46 -31.56
CA THR A 164 -19.26 -0.51 -32.58
C THR A 164 -18.91 -1.06 -33.96
N GLY A 165 -19.78 -1.91 -34.49
CA GLY A 165 -19.99 -2.14 -35.93
C GLY A 165 -18.87 -2.77 -36.77
N GLY A 166 -17.63 -2.87 -36.29
CA GLY A 166 -16.47 -3.34 -37.06
C GLY A 166 -16.22 -4.85 -37.06
N ASP A 167 -16.66 -5.57 -36.02
CA ASP A 167 -16.41 -7.00 -35.85
C ASP A 167 -17.61 -7.83 -36.26
N GLN A 168 -17.96 -7.74 -37.55
CA GLN A 168 -18.86 -8.68 -38.19
C GLN A 168 -18.03 -9.67 -38.99
N ASP A 169 -18.37 -10.95 -38.89
CA ASP A 169 -17.79 -11.97 -39.78
C ASP A 169 -18.17 -11.70 -41.25
N ALA A 170 -17.63 -12.50 -42.16
CA ALA A 170 -17.90 -12.37 -43.60
C ALA A 170 -19.41 -12.46 -43.96
N ASP A 171 -20.25 -12.89 -43.02
CA ASP A 171 -21.69 -13.08 -43.17
C ASP A 171 -22.52 -12.00 -42.45
N GLY A 172 -21.88 -11.01 -41.80
CA GLY A 172 -22.56 -9.90 -41.13
C GLY A 172 -23.08 -10.22 -39.73
N GLU A 173 -22.74 -11.38 -39.18
CA GLU A 173 -23.10 -11.76 -37.81
C GLU A 173 -22.02 -11.27 -36.83
N PRO A 174 -22.39 -10.82 -35.62
CA PRO A 174 -21.41 -10.40 -34.62
C PRO A 174 -20.48 -11.56 -34.28
N ASP A 175 -19.16 -11.35 -34.29
CA ASP A 175 -18.20 -12.37 -33.88
C ASP A 175 -18.26 -12.58 -32.36
N TRP A 176 -19.20 -13.43 -31.94
CA TRP A 176 -19.41 -13.82 -30.55
C TRP A 176 -18.27 -14.68 -29.98
N ASP A 177 -17.30 -15.11 -30.80
CA ASP A 177 -16.18 -15.93 -30.34
C ASP A 177 -14.93 -15.09 -30.06
N ALA A 178 -14.72 -13.95 -30.74
CA ALA A 178 -13.81 -12.89 -30.30
C ALA A 178 -14.35 -12.15 -29.05
N ALA A 179 -15.65 -11.86 -29.02
CA ALA A 179 -16.33 -11.15 -27.91
C ALA A 179 -16.34 -11.88 -26.56
N LYS A 180 -16.09 -13.20 -26.52
CA LYS A 180 -16.01 -14.00 -25.27
C LYS A 180 -14.62 -13.99 -24.62
N MET A 181 -13.64 -13.37 -25.26
CA MET A 181 -12.22 -13.58 -24.96
C MET A 181 -11.61 -12.49 -24.07
N SER A 182 -12.37 -11.57 -23.45
CA SER A 182 -11.76 -10.64 -22.49
C SER A 182 -12.71 -10.19 -21.38
N THR A 183 -12.14 -9.93 -20.20
CA THR A 183 -12.82 -9.34 -19.02
C THR A 183 -12.16 -8.03 -18.60
N ALA A 184 -11.28 -7.51 -19.45
CA ALA A 184 -10.44 -6.35 -19.21
C ALA A 184 -10.26 -5.57 -20.52
N ILE A 185 -10.70 -4.31 -20.59
CA ILE A 185 -10.42 -3.44 -21.75
C ILE A 185 -9.19 -2.61 -21.44
N VAL A 186 -8.22 -2.63 -22.35
CA VAL A 186 -7.15 -1.65 -22.36
C VAL A 186 -7.57 -0.52 -23.31
N PRO A 187 -7.75 0.72 -22.83
CA PRO A 187 -8.00 1.88 -23.69
C PRO A 187 -6.96 1.95 -24.82
N GLU A 188 -7.36 2.51 -25.97
CA GLU A 188 -6.37 2.84 -27.01
C GLU A 188 -5.41 3.90 -26.49
N GLU A 189 -4.16 3.84 -26.95
CA GLU A 189 -3.14 4.84 -26.63
C GLU A 189 -3.67 6.22 -27.06
N ASP A 190 -3.92 7.09 -26.08
CA ASP A 190 -4.05 8.51 -26.34
C ASP A 190 -2.63 9.05 -26.56
N GLU A 191 -2.42 9.93 -27.53
CA GLU A 191 -1.08 10.47 -27.84
C GLU A 191 -0.44 11.20 -26.63
N GLU A 192 -1.25 11.50 -25.60
CA GLU A 192 -0.87 12.15 -24.35
C GLU A 192 -0.55 11.19 -23.18
N LEU A 193 -0.85 9.89 -23.29
CA LEU A 193 -0.67 8.89 -22.20
C LEU A 193 0.53 7.96 -22.49
N GLU A 194 1.65 8.22 -21.83
CA GLU A 194 2.86 7.38 -21.92
C GLU A 194 2.71 6.08 -21.10
N VAL A 195 3.04 4.93 -21.71
CA VAL A 195 3.00 3.63 -21.02
C VAL A 195 4.28 3.43 -20.20
N ASN A 196 4.12 3.34 -18.88
CA ASN A 196 5.24 3.14 -17.95
C ASN A 196 4.90 2.05 -16.90
N PHE A 197 5.33 0.82 -17.14
CA PHE A 197 5.15 -0.32 -16.22
C PHE A 197 5.90 -0.12 -14.91
N THR A 198 7.07 0.53 -14.93
CA THR A 198 7.87 0.77 -13.72
C THR A 198 7.12 1.69 -12.77
N GLU A 199 6.65 2.82 -13.27
CA GLU A 199 5.89 3.80 -12.50
C GLU A 199 4.57 3.23 -12.01
N VAL A 200 3.81 2.54 -12.86
CA VAL A 200 2.57 1.88 -12.45
C VAL A 200 2.81 0.89 -11.31
N ALA A 201 3.86 0.06 -11.37
CA ALA A 201 4.20 -0.86 -10.29
C ALA A 201 4.65 -0.14 -9.02
N GLN A 202 5.46 0.91 -9.16
CA GLN A 202 6.03 1.68 -8.06
C GLN A 202 4.97 2.49 -7.31
N VAL A 203 4.14 3.25 -8.01
CA VAL A 203 3.08 4.06 -7.40
C VAL A 203 2.01 3.13 -6.82
N TYR A 204 1.61 2.07 -7.53
CA TYR A 204 0.63 1.13 -7.01
C TYR A 204 1.08 0.49 -5.70
N LEU A 205 2.24 -0.19 -5.69
CA LEU A 205 2.71 -0.92 -4.52
C LEU A 205 3.31 0.00 -3.45
N GLY A 206 3.81 1.17 -3.84
CA GLY A 206 4.45 2.13 -2.94
C GLY A 206 3.46 3.07 -2.25
N ASN A 207 2.29 3.32 -2.85
CA ASN A 207 1.38 4.36 -2.40
C ASN A 207 -0.09 3.91 -2.45
N THR A 208 -0.64 3.74 -3.65
CA THR A 208 -2.09 3.56 -3.88
C THR A 208 -2.65 2.31 -3.21
N PHE A 209 -1.91 1.19 -3.25
CA PHE A 209 -2.30 -0.04 -2.58
C PHE A 209 -2.48 0.15 -1.07
N ILE A 210 -1.65 0.97 -0.43
CA ILE A 210 -1.67 1.16 1.03
C ILE A 210 -2.74 2.18 1.44
N ARG A 211 -2.88 3.27 0.67
CA ARG A 211 -3.76 4.39 1.04
C ARG A 211 -5.20 4.23 0.57
N GLU A 212 -5.41 3.69 -0.62
CA GLU A 212 -6.70 3.76 -1.31
C GLU A 212 -7.36 2.40 -1.48
N SER A 213 -6.58 1.32 -1.40
CA SER A 213 -7.15 -0.01 -1.48
C SER A 213 -7.88 -0.38 -0.18
N LEU A 214 -8.86 -1.29 -0.31
CA LEU A 214 -9.57 -1.86 0.84
C LEU A 214 -8.88 -3.12 1.38
N PHE A 215 -7.64 -3.39 0.96
CA PHE A 215 -6.88 -4.58 1.31
C PHE A 215 -6.08 -4.36 2.59
N ILE A 216 -6.66 -4.78 3.72
CA ILE A 216 -6.10 -4.53 5.05
C ILE A 216 -5.44 -5.76 5.68
N GLY A 217 -5.54 -6.94 5.07
CA GLY A 217 -5.04 -8.19 5.65
C GLY A 217 -3.54 -8.38 5.42
N GLN A 218 -2.85 -9.04 6.35
CA GLN A 218 -1.43 -9.41 6.17
C GLN A 218 -1.20 -10.18 4.87
N GLN A 219 -2.13 -11.09 4.54
CA GLN A 219 -2.02 -11.90 3.33
C GLN A 219 -2.13 -11.05 2.06
N ASP A 220 -2.86 -9.94 2.09
CA ASP A 220 -3.00 -9.07 0.92
C ASP A 220 -1.68 -8.36 0.60
N PHE A 221 -0.96 -7.89 1.63
CA PHE A 221 0.36 -7.28 1.51
C PHE A 221 1.43 -8.27 1.01
N ILE A 222 1.22 -9.57 1.22
CA ILE A 222 2.08 -10.62 0.67
C ILE A 222 1.66 -10.95 -0.77
N ASP A 223 0.36 -11.07 -1.03
CA ASP A 223 -0.15 -11.55 -2.33
C ASP A 223 -0.09 -10.47 -3.43
N ALA A 224 -0.21 -9.18 -3.10
CA ALA A 224 -0.18 -8.08 -4.07
C ALA A 224 1.11 -8.04 -4.90
N PRO A 225 2.32 -7.94 -4.32
CA PRO A 225 3.55 -7.92 -5.11
C PRO A 225 3.78 -9.24 -5.87
N LEU A 226 3.32 -10.38 -5.33
CA LEU A 226 3.40 -11.66 -6.02
C LEU A 226 2.53 -11.72 -7.28
N LEU A 227 1.31 -11.16 -7.23
CA LEU A 227 0.41 -11.09 -8.37
C LEU A 227 0.96 -10.19 -9.49
N VAL A 228 1.52 -9.04 -9.11
CA VAL A 228 2.13 -8.09 -10.05
C VAL A 228 3.36 -8.73 -10.71
N ASP A 229 4.29 -9.31 -9.95
CA ASP A 229 5.50 -9.94 -10.51
C ASP A 229 5.15 -11.10 -11.44
N ALA A 230 4.23 -11.98 -11.05
CA ALA A 230 3.82 -13.10 -11.88
C ALA A 230 3.21 -12.65 -13.21
N PHE A 231 2.41 -11.58 -13.20
CA PHE A 231 1.84 -11.03 -14.43
C PHE A 231 2.89 -10.33 -15.30
N LEU A 232 3.77 -9.51 -14.73
CA LEU A 232 4.88 -8.89 -15.49
C LEU A 232 5.81 -9.96 -16.08
N ARG A 233 6.12 -11.03 -15.31
CA ARG A 233 6.89 -12.17 -15.80
C ARG A 233 6.19 -12.88 -16.94
N TYR A 234 4.87 -13.02 -16.87
CA TYR A 234 4.06 -13.58 -17.94
C TYR A 234 4.18 -12.78 -19.24
N LEU A 235 4.10 -11.44 -19.15
CA LEU A 235 4.29 -10.55 -20.30
C LEU A 235 5.67 -10.75 -20.95
N GLN A 236 6.73 -10.90 -20.13
CA GLN A 236 8.09 -11.15 -20.62
C GLN A 236 8.21 -12.51 -21.33
N ILE A 237 7.74 -13.59 -20.71
CA ILE A 237 7.87 -14.95 -21.27
C ILE A 237 7.12 -15.09 -22.60
N ARG A 238 5.94 -14.46 -22.71
CA ARG A 238 5.13 -14.48 -23.94
C ARG A 238 5.54 -13.41 -24.95
N ASN A 239 6.56 -12.60 -24.64
CA ASN A 239 7.03 -11.48 -25.47
C ASN A 239 5.87 -10.58 -25.94
N VAL A 240 4.99 -10.21 -25.01
CA VAL A 240 3.75 -9.47 -25.31
C VAL A 240 4.06 -8.07 -25.82
N CYS A 241 5.03 -7.39 -25.20
CA CYS A 241 5.42 -6.02 -25.48
C CYS A 241 6.94 -5.85 -25.48
N PRO A 242 7.64 -6.38 -26.51
CA PRO A 242 9.11 -6.31 -26.60
C PRO A 242 9.66 -4.88 -26.56
N GLU A 243 8.90 -3.90 -27.05
CA GLU A 243 9.27 -2.49 -27.05
C GLU A 243 9.34 -1.88 -25.64
N TYR A 244 8.74 -2.52 -24.63
CA TYR A 244 8.82 -2.14 -23.22
C TYR A 244 9.60 -3.15 -22.36
N ALA A 245 10.43 -4.01 -22.97
CA ALA A 245 11.11 -5.09 -22.26
C ALA A 245 12.00 -4.59 -21.09
N ASP A 246 12.76 -3.51 -21.31
CA ASP A 246 13.61 -2.90 -20.29
C ASP A 246 12.79 -2.29 -19.16
N ASP A 247 11.65 -1.68 -19.50
CA ASP A 247 10.74 -1.08 -18.54
C ASP A 247 10.05 -2.15 -17.67
N ILE A 248 9.59 -3.25 -18.26
CA ILE A 248 9.06 -4.39 -17.50
C ILE A 248 10.14 -5.00 -16.60
N ALA A 249 11.40 -5.03 -17.04
CA ALA A 249 12.50 -5.52 -16.21
C ALA A 249 12.73 -4.63 -14.97
N ARG A 250 12.71 -3.30 -15.14
CA ARG A 250 12.79 -2.33 -14.02
C ARG A 250 11.57 -2.45 -13.10
N ALA A 251 10.36 -2.54 -13.65
CA ALA A 251 9.14 -2.76 -12.87
C ALA A 251 9.25 -4.00 -11.98
N ARG A 252 9.80 -5.11 -12.49
CA ARG A 252 10.02 -6.33 -11.70
C ARG A 252 11.06 -6.17 -10.59
N GLN A 253 12.04 -5.27 -10.73
CA GLN A 253 12.99 -4.94 -9.65
C GLN A 253 12.26 -4.23 -8.50
N VAL A 254 11.41 -3.24 -8.82
CA VAL A 254 10.56 -2.57 -7.82
C VAL A 254 9.66 -3.59 -7.12
N VAL A 255 9.04 -4.50 -7.87
CA VAL A 255 8.17 -5.52 -7.28
C VAL A 255 8.97 -6.51 -6.40
N ALA A 256 10.23 -6.82 -6.75
CA ALA A 256 11.08 -7.64 -5.92
C ALA A 256 11.34 -7.00 -4.55
N GLN A 257 11.58 -5.69 -4.51
CA GLN A 257 11.66 -4.91 -3.28
C GLN A 257 10.32 -4.92 -2.52
N ALA A 258 9.19 -4.74 -3.22
CA ALA A 258 7.86 -4.76 -2.65
C ALA A 258 7.50 -6.09 -1.96
N LYS A 259 7.97 -7.24 -2.47
CA LYS A 259 7.76 -8.55 -1.83
C LYS A 259 8.31 -8.60 -0.40
N ILE A 260 9.33 -7.80 -0.10
CA ILE A 260 9.99 -7.72 1.20
C ILE A 260 9.33 -6.63 2.03
N GLU A 261 9.28 -5.41 1.49
CA GLU A 261 8.93 -4.23 2.29
C GLU A 261 7.44 -4.13 2.60
N LEU A 262 6.53 -4.56 1.70
CA LEU A 262 5.09 -4.46 1.96
C LEU A 262 4.65 -5.27 3.21
N PRO A 263 5.02 -6.55 3.35
CA PRO A 263 4.74 -7.29 4.57
C PRO A 263 5.32 -6.62 5.84
N LEU A 264 6.48 -5.96 5.74
CA LEU A 264 7.10 -5.24 6.85
C LEU A 264 6.31 -3.97 7.19
N CYS A 265 5.93 -3.16 6.19
CA CYS A 265 5.05 -2.00 6.37
C CYS A 265 3.80 -2.39 7.16
N LYS A 266 3.18 -3.52 6.81
CA LYS A 266 2.00 -4.00 7.54
C LYS A 266 2.31 -4.36 9.00
N LYS A 267 3.43 -5.04 9.28
CA LYS A 267 3.87 -5.35 10.65
C LYS A 267 4.11 -4.09 11.46
N ILE A 268 4.78 -3.09 10.87
CA ILE A 268 5.02 -1.78 11.50
C ILE A 268 3.68 -1.10 11.81
N MET A 269 2.77 -1.00 10.84
CA MET A 269 1.44 -0.39 11.03
C MET A 269 0.65 -1.03 12.18
N THR A 270 0.79 -2.34 12.38
CA THR A 270 0.12 -3.04 13.49
C THR A 270 0.77 -2.82 14.85
N GLY A 271 2.06 -2.47 14.89
CA GLY A 271 2.79 -2.23 16.12
C GLY A 271 2.72 -0.77 16.60
N LEU A 272 2.69 0.18 15.66
CA LEU A 272 2.66 1.61 15.96
C LEU A 272 1.36 2.01 16.71
N PRO A 273 1.42 3.01 17.61
CA PRO A 273 2.57 3.84 17.95
C PRO A 273 3.58 3.20 18.95
N GLY A 274 3.32 1.98 19.44
CA GLY A 274 4.11 1.32 20.50
C GLY A 274 3.51 1.49 21.90
N ASP A 275 3.88 0.61 22.83
CA ASP A 275 3.40 0.63 24.23
C ASP A 275 3.94 1.83 25.01
N PHE A 276 5.22 2.16 24.82
CA PHE A 276 5.89 3.30 25.42
C PHE A 276 5.27 4.63 24.95
N SER A 277 5.03 4.76 23.65
CA SER A 277 4.35 5.91 23.07
C SER A 277 2.91 6.02 23.57
N ARG A 278 2.17 4.90 23.66
CA ARG A 278 0.84 4.85 24.29
C ARG A 278 0.88 5.32 25.75
N ALA A 279 1.88 4.89 26.52
CA ALA A 279 2.06 5.33 27.91
C ALA A 279 2.35 6.83 28.00
N CYS A 280 3.15 7.38 27.07
CA CYS A 280 3.38 8.82 26.96
C CYS A 280 2.09 9.59 26.65
N VAL A 281 1.24 9.09 25.75
CA VAL A 281 -0.09 9.68 25.47
C VAL A 281 -0.97 9.67 26.73
N VAL A 282 -0.99 8.58 27.50
CA VAL A 282 -1.75 8.49 28.76
C VAL A 282 -1.28 9.52 29.79
N LEU A 283 0.03 9.75 29.91
CA LEU A 283 0.59 10.64 30.92
C LEU A 283 0.53 12.13 30.54
N PHE A 284 0.80 12.44 29.27
CA PHE A 284 1.06 13.81 28.81
C PHE A 284 -0.03 14.38 27.90
N GLY A 285 -0.96 13.56 27.42
CA GLY A 285 -1.97 13.95 26.44
C GLY A 285 -1.65 13.49 25.02
N GLY A 286 -2.67 13.51 24.16
CA GLY A 286 -2.57 13.24 22.72
C GLY A 286 -3.82 13.72 21.98
N GLY A 287 -3.82 13.68 20.65
CA GLY A 287 -4.85 14.29 19.82
C GLY A 287 -6.19 13.61 19.98
N MET A 288 -6.15 12.29 20.19
CA MET A 288 -7.31 11.52 20.60
C MET A 288 -7.82 12.06 21.94
N GLN A 289 -6.96 12.14 22.97
CA GLN A 289 -7.25 12.70 24.30
C GLN A 289 -7.89 14.09 24.28
N SER A 290 -7.40 15.01 23.46
CA SER A 290 -7.96 16.35 23.35
C SER A 290 -9.31 16.39 22.61
N ALA A 291 -9.47 15.62 21.53
CA ALA A 291 -10.69 15.66 20.71
C ALA A 291 -11.91 15.14 21.48
N TRP A 292 -11.75 14.04 22.22
CA TRP A 292 -12.84 13.48 23.01
C TRP A 292 -13.01 14.18 24.36
N ALA A 293 -11.96 14.77 24.95
CA ALA A 293 -12.11 15.61 26.14
C ALA A 293 -12.88 16.91 25.81
N PHE A 294 -12.67 17.48 24.62
CA PHE A 294 -13.45 18.60 24.11
C PHE A 294 -14.92 18.22 23.86
N GLU A 295 -15.17 17.06 23.25
CA GLU A 295 -16.53 16.53 23.06
C GLU A 295 -17.23 16.23 24.40
N ALA A 296 -16.53 15.63 25.36
CA ALA A 296 -17.05 15.36 26.70
C ALA A 296 -17.30 16.64 27.52
N ALA A 297 -16.44 17.65 27.38
CA ALA A 297 -16.64 18.97 27.98
C ALA A 297 -17.89 19.66 27.39
N SER A 298 -18.19 19.44 26.11
CA SER A 298 -19.41 19.96 25.47
C SER A 298 -20.70 19.35 26.06
N TRP A 299 -20.61 18.15 26.64
CA TRP A 299 -21.72 17.45 27.32
C TRP A 299 -21.90 17.87 28.78
N MET A 300 -21.05 18.74 29.34
CA MET A 300 -21.18 19.25 30.71
C MET A 300 -22.32 20.27 30.87
N GLY A 301 -23.56 19.78 30.72
CA GLY A 301 -24.75 20.39 31.29
C GLY A 301 -24.91 19.96 32.75
N SER A 302 -24.67 20.91 33.66
CA SER A 302 -24.70 20.90 35.14
C SER A 302 -25.66 19.93 35.89
N THR A 303 -25.52 18.61 35.76
CA THR A 303 -26.23 17.62 36.59
C THR A 303 -25.30 16.55 37.18
N ASN A 304 -25.67 15.98 38.33
CA ASN A 304 -24.87 14.92 38.97
C ASN A 304 -24.82 13.62 38.13
N LYS A 305 -25.78 13.38 37.22
CA LYS A 305 -25.76 12.24 36.30
C LYS A 305 -24.73 12.41 35.18
N THR A 306 -24.62 13.63 34.62
CA THR A 306 -23.59 13.95 33.62
C THR A 306 -22.19 13.90 34.23
N LYS A 307 -22.04 14.25 35.51
CA LYS A 307 -20.78 14.07 36.24
C LYS A 307 -20.37 12.60 36.43
N ASN A 308 -21.31 11.71 36.79
CA ASN A 308 -20.99 10.28 36.93
C ASN A 308 -20.70 9.61 35.58
N MET A 309 -21.41 10.00 34.50
CA MET A 309 -21.08 9.55 33.15
C MET A 309 -19.71 10.08 32.70
N PHE A 310 -19.36 11.32 33.08
CA PHE A 310 -18.03 11.87 32.87
C PHE A 310 -16.98 11.09 33.66
N ASP A 311 -17.16 10.79 34.94
CA ASP A 311 -16.18 9.99 35.71
C ASP A 311 -16.01 8.57 35.13
N THR A 312 -17.09 7.90 34.73
CA THR A 312 -17.01 6.59 34.04
C THR A 312 -16.33 6.71 32.67
N PHE A 313 -16.61 7.77 31.92
CA PHE A 313 -15.98 8.04 30.63
C PHE A 313 -14.50 8.45 30.78
N MET A 314 -14.14 9.25 31.77
CA MET A 314 -12.75 9.58 32.12
C MET A 314 -12.00 8.30 32.48
N MET A 315 -12.64 7.37 33.17
CA MET A 315 -12.06 6.07 33.53
C MET A 315 -11.93 5.13 32.31
N ASP A 316 -12.90 5.13 31.40
CA ASP A 316 -12.83 4.37 30.13
C ASP A 316 -11.83 4.97 29.13
N THR A 317 -11.51 6.27 29.23
CA THR A 317 -10.79 6.99 28.17
C THR A 317 -9.42 7.55 28.60
N PHE A 318 -9.22 7.88 29.88
CA PHE A 318 -7.89 8.17 30.48
C PHE A 318 -7.28 6.95 31.20
N GLY A 319 -7.99 5.83 31.19
CA GLY A 319 -7.60 4.60 31.89
C GLY A 319 -7.94 4.61 33.37
N ASP A 320 -8.01 3.41 33.95
CA ASP A 320 -8.07 3.26 35.41
C ASP A 320 -6.79 3.85 36.04
N ALA A 321 -6.82 4.21 37.33
CA ALA A 321 -5.64 4.66 38.07
C ALA A 321 -4.45 3.69 37.92
N LYS A 322 -4.76 2.41 37.72
CA LYS A 322 -3.82 1.35 37.39
C LYS A 322 -3.11 1.56 36.03
N GLU A 323 -3.83 1.94 34.98
CA GLU A 323 -3.21 2.19 33.67
C GLU A 323 -2.27 3.40 33.71
N ARG A 324 -2.63 4.45 34.47
CA ARG A 324 -1.73 5.57 34.72
C ARG A 324 -0.49 5.14 35.53
N GLU A 325 -0.65 4.28 36.54
CA GLU A 325 0.46 3.73 37.32
C GLU A 325 1.41 2.88 36.45
N ASP A 326 0.85 2.00 35.61
CA ASP A 326 1.60 1.18 34.67
C ASP A 326 2.33 2.05 33.63
N ALA A 327 1.67 3.08 33.09
CA ALA A 327 2.30 4.06 32.20
C ALA A 327 3.43 4.83 32.89
N MET A 328 3.23 5.23 34.15
CA MET A 328 4.26 5.91 34.94
C MET A 328 5.48 5.01 35.16
N ALA A 329 5.28 3.72 35.45
CA ALA A 329 6.36 2.75 35.62
C ALA A 329 7.17 2.54 34.33
N MET A 330 6.50 2.58 33.17
CA MET A 330 7.14 2.44 31.85
C MET A 330 7.93 3.70 31.44
N VAL A 331 7.41 4.89 31.73
CA VAL A 331 7.97 6.16 31.25
C VAL A 331 9.04 6.74 32.19
N SER A 332 8.92 6.53 33.51
CA SER A 332 9.84 7.08 34.51
C SER A 332 11.34 6.75 34.31
N PRO A 333 11.74 5.57 33.79
CA PRO A 333 13.14 5.30 33.51
C PRO A 333 13.75 6.16 32.40
N ILE A 334 12.92 6.80 31.57
CA ILE A 334 13.33 7.46 30.33
C ILE A 334 13.07 8.96 30.40
N VAL A 335 11.88 9.35 30.85
CA VAL A 335 11.49 10.75 31.03
C VAL A 335 11.61 11.10 32.50
N SER A 336 12.52 12.01 32.82
CA SER A 336 12.70 12.49 34.20
C SER A 336 11.51 13.34 34.66
N ASP A 337 11.04 13.11 35.88
CA ASP A 337 9.91 13.81 36.51
C ASP A 337 8.62 13.86 35.65
N PRO A 338 8.05 12.72 35.21
CA PRO A 338 6.91 12.70 34.28
C PRO A 338 5.72 13.56 34.73
N ASP A 339 5.37 13.55 36.02
CA ASP A 339 4.23 14.33 36.53
C ASP A 339 4.39 15.86 36.40
N GLN A 340 5.61 16.35 36.18
CA GLN A 340 5.88 17.78 35.99
C GLN A 340 5.95 18.19 34.52
N ARG A 341 6.00 17.21 33.59
CA ARG A 341 6.17 17.46 32.16
C ARG A 341 4.89 17.97 31.53
N LYS A 342 5.07 18.87 30.57
CA LYS A 342 3.99 19.38 29.74
C LYS A 342 4.39 19.34 28.28
N THR A 343 3.39 19.11 27.43
CA THR A 343 3.50 19.23 26.00
C THR A 343 3.63 20.70 25.60
N VAL A 344 4.66 21.03 24.83
CA VAL A 344 5.00 22.39 24.37
C VAL A 344 4.90 22.55 22.85
N ASP A 345 4.90 21.45 22.11
CA ASP A 345 4.74 21.44 20.66
C ASP A 345 3.89 20.23 20.22
N GLN A 346 3.16 20.39 19.13
CA GLN A 346 2.28 19.39 18.53
C GLN A 346 2.35 19.53 17.02
N ARG A 347 2.64 18.43 16.34
CA ARG A 347 2.66 18.35 14.88
C ARG A 347 1.76 17.22 14.44
N GLU A 348 0.75 17.55 13.66
CA GLU A 348 -0.25 16.59 13.19
C GLU A 348 -0.08 16.30 11.71
N ASN A 349 -0.36 15.06 11.32
CA ASN A 349 -0.31 14.60 9.92
C ASN A 349 1.01 14.94 9.22
N LEU A 350 2.12 14.96 9.95
CA LEU A 350 3.43 15.23 9.40
C LEU A 350 3.84 14.04 8.53
N PHE A 351 4.12 14.31 7.25
CA PHE A 351 4.65 13.30 6.35
C PHE A 351 6.17 13.22 6.53
N VAL A 352 6.63 12.06 6.98
CA VAL A 352 8.03 11.85 7.39
C VAL A 352 8.67 10.70 6.65
N LYS A 353 9.97 10.79 6.46
CA LYS A 353 10.85 9.73 5.98
C LYS A 353 11.71 9.21 7.12
N LEU A 354 11.85 7.90 7.20
CA LEU A 354 12.74 7.24 8.14
C LEU A 354 14.19 7.39 7.68
N LYS A 355 15.00 8.07 8.49
CA LYS A 355 16.40 8.37 8.17
C LYS A 355 17.36 7.39 8.82
N ASP A 356 17.20 7.12 10.11
CA ASP A 356 18.11 6.27 10.87
C ASP A 356 17.38 5.51 11.99
N ILE A 357 17.92 4.34 12.34
CA ILE A 357 17.40 3.47 13.39
C ILE A 357 18.60 3.02 14.23
N GLU A 358 18.53 3.24 15.54
CA GLU A 358 19.50 2.69 16.47
C GLU A 358 19.55 1.16 16.35
N GLN A 359 20.73 0.64 16.02
CA GLN A 359 20.93 -0.80 15.89
C GLN A 359 20.95 -1.46 17.27
N LEU A 360 19.97 -2.34 17.49
CA LEU A 360 19.92 -3.23 18.65
C LEU A 360 20.40 -4.62 18.26
N ASP A 361 21.01 -5.32 19.21
CA ASP A 361 21.41 -6.73 19.03
C ASP A 361 20.17 -7.58 18.70
N ALA A 362 20.32 -8.59 17.84
CA ALA A 362 19.19 -9.45 17.43
C ALA A 362 18.54 -10.23 18.59
N GLU A 363 19.25 -10.40 19.71
CA GLU A 363 18.74 -11.03 20.94
C GLU A 363 18.13 -10.02 21.93
N SER A 364 18.07 -8.74 21.57
CA SER A 364 17.50 -7.70 22.42
C SER A 364 16.03 -8.00 22.71
N PRO A 365 15.57 -7.82 23.96
CA PRO A 365 14.16 -7.97 24.30
C PRO A 365 13.26 -7.13 23.41
N ASP A 366 12.10 -7.66 23.03
CA ASP A 366 11.13 -6.99 22.15
C ASP A 366 10.65 -5.62 22.67
N ASN A 367 10.72 -5.39 23.98
CA ASN A 367 10.36 -4.13 24.64
C ASN A 367 11.53 -3.15 24.83
N THR A 368 12.73 -3.50 24.35
CA THR A 368 13.90 -2.60 24.36
C THR A 368 13.60 -1.43 23.43
N LEU A 369 13.83 -0.21 23.89
CA LEU A 369 13.56 0.97 23.09
C LEU A 369 14.79 1.34 22.27
N ALA A 370 14.57 1.55 20.98
CA ALA A 370 15.55 2.06 20.04
C ALA A 370 15.17 3.49 19.64
N LYS A 371 16.18 4.33 19.48
CA LYS A 371 16.00 5.64 18.86
C LYS A 371 15.73 5.50 17.36
N VAL A 372 14.70 6.19 16.90
CA VAL A 372 14.29 6.27 15.51
C VAL A 372 14.32 7.74 15.10
N THR A 373 15.14 8.05 14.09
CA THR A 373 15.28 9.40 13.54
C THR A 373 14.43 9.51 12.30
N LEU A 374 13.41 10.37 12.37
CA LEU A 374 12.52 10.71 11.28
C LEU A 374 12.87 12.12 10.78
N VAL A 375 12.70 12.35 9.49
CA VAL A 375 12.83 13.69 8.88
C VAL A 375 11.55 14.05 8.16
N SER A 376 11.20 15.34 8.13
CA SER A 376 10.12 15.81 7.26
C SER A 376 10.43 15.43 5.81
N TYR A 377 9.41 14.96 5.09
CA TYR A 377 9.54 14.62 3.68
C TYR A 377 9.79 15.86 2.81
N GLU A 378 9.33 17.03 3.24
CA GLU A 378 9.48 18.31 2.53
C GLU A 378 10.77 19.07 2.90
N ASP A 379 11.25 18.91 4.13
CA ASP A 379 12.46 19.57 4.64
C ASP A 379 13.32 18.59 5.45
N GLU A 380 14.38 18.07 4.82
CA GLU A 380 15.29 17.12 5.47
C GLU A 380 16.05 17.69 6.68
N ASN A 381 16.02 19.02 6.89
CA ASN A 381 16.59 19.64 8.08
C ASN A 381 15.66 19.54 9.30
N ASP A 382 14.37 19.30 9.10
CA ASP A 382 13.42 19.12 10.18
C ASP A 382 13.44 17.67 10.67
N THR A 383 14.38 17.40 11.57
CA THR A 383 14.62 16.09 12.18
C THR A 383 13.90 15.94 13.52
N LEU A 384 13.31 14.78 13.75
CA LEU A 384 12.74 14.39 15.04
C LEU A 384 13.21 12.98 15.46
N ASP A 385 13.61 12.87 16.72
CA ASP A 385 14.04 11.61 17.33
C ASP A 385 12.92 11.12 18.26
N ILE A 386 12.41 9.91 18.00
CA ILE A 386 11.44 9.22 18.87
C ILE A 386 12.03 7.90 19.37
N LEU A 387 11.42 7.33 20.40
CA LEU A 387 11.76 6.00 20.90
C LEU A 387 10.65 5.01 20.55
N LEU A 388 11.02 3.87 19.97
CA LEU A 388 10.11 2.79 19.62
C LEU A 388 10.66 1.43 20.05
N GLU A 389 9.77 0.49 20.35
CA GLU A 389 10.14 -0.85 20.79
C GLU A 389 10.84 -1.64 19.69
N HIS A 390 11.78 -2.50 20.08
CA HIS A 390 12.51 -3.39 19.18
C HIS A 390 11.59 -4.29 18.35
N SER A 391 10.46 -4.71 18.94
CA SER A 391 9.41 -5.45 18.24
C SER A 391 8.86 -4.73 16.99
N ILE A 392 8.95 -3.39 16.94
CA ILE A 392 8.56 -2.56 15.81
C ILE A 392 9.79 -2.22 14.96
N THR A 393 10.87 -1.75 15.58
CA THR A 393 12.05 -1.24 14.84
C THR A 393 12.79 -2.32 14.05
N LYS A 394 12.71 -3.59 14.45
CA LYS A 394 13.27 -4.72 13.68
C LYS A 394 12.64 -4.90 12.29
N HIS A 395 11.48 -4.30 12.05
CA HIS A 395 10.78 -4.35 10.76
C HIS A 395 10.98 -3.06 9.94
N MET A 396 11.51 -2.00 10.53
CA MET A 396 11.70 -0.71 9.88
C MET A 396 12.95 -0.72 8.99
N LEU A 397 12.87 -0.03 7.84
CA LEU A 397 13.98 0.13 6.91
C LEU A 397 14.15 1.62 6.57
N PRO A 398 15.39 2.16 6.54
CA PRO A 398 15.64 3.52 6.08
C PRO A 398 15.00 3.78 4.70
N GLY A 399 14.49 4.99 4.53
CA GLY A 399 13.76 5.40 3.34
C GLY A 399 12.25 5.19 3.40
N MET A 400 11.74 4.27 4.25
CA MET A 400 10.29 4.13 4.47
C MET A 400 9.68 5.45 4.89
N VAL A 401 8.43 5.70 4.46
CA VAL A 401 7.73 6.94 4.76
C VAL A 401 6.41 6.65 5.47
N MET A 402 5.92 7.61 6.25
CA MET A 402 4.66 7.47 6.99
C MET A 402 4.10 8.83 7.37
N THR A 403 2.82 8.87 7.71
CA THR A 403 2.17 10.05 8.28
C THR A 403 2.11 9.90 9.80
N VAL A 404 2.69 10.84 10.54
CA VAL A 404 2.75 10.80 12.01
C VAL A 404 2.11 12.01 12.66
N THR A 405 1.58 11.79 13.87
CA THR A 405 1.25 12.85 14.82
C THR A 405 2.15 12.69 16.03
N VAL A 406 2.92 13.73 16.32
CA VAL A 406 3.95 13.74 17.37
C VAL A 406 3.79 14.94 18.29
N TYR A 407 4.23 14.76 19.53
CA TYR A 407 4.16 15.76 20.58
C TYR A 407 5.52 15.93 21.23
N LYS A 408 5.87 17.18 21.56
CA LYS A 408 7.12 17.51 22.23
C LYS A 408 6.86 17.93 23.66
N LEU A 409 7.63 17.37 24.59
CA LEU A 409 7.65 17.78 25.99
C LEU A 409 8.60 18.98 26.22
N ASP A 410 8.41 19.68 27.34
CA ASP A 410 9.23 20.83 27.76
C ASP A 410 10.74 20.53 27.91
N ASN A 411 11.12 19.28 28.12
CA ASN A 411 12.50 18.81 28.16
C ASN A 411 13.09 18.50 26.77
N GLY A 412 12.30 18.69 25.70
CA GLY A 412 12.70 18.45 24.32
C GLY A 412 12.38 17.05 23.80
N PHE A 413 11.86 16.14 24.63
CA PHE A 413 11.54 14.77 24.24
C PHE A 413 10.32 14.70 23.33
N TRP A 414 10.41 13.96 22.23
CA TRP A 414 9.28 13.69 21.33
C TRP A 414 8.68 12.31 21.58
N TYR A 415 7.36 12.24 21.56
CA TYR A 415 6.63 10.97 21.57
C TYR A 415 5.59 10.91 20.46
N LEU A 416 5.29 9.70 20.01
CA LEU A 416 4.37 9.41 18.93
C LEU A 416 2.95 9.22 19.49
N ASP A 417 1.95 9.89 18.93
CA ASP A 417 0.53 9.65 19.26
C ASP A 417 -0.09 8.70 18.24
N ARG A 418 0.06 9.02 16.95
CA ARG A 418 -0.51 8.26 15.85
C ARG A 418 0.48 8.14 14.72
N ALA A 419 0.47 7.01 14.04
CA ALA A 419 1.19 6.82 12.79
C ALA A 419 0.34 5.97 11.85
N ASN A 420 0.13 6.48 10.64
CA ASN A 420 -0.70 5.87 9.62
C ASN A 420 0.08 5.79 8.30
N CYS A 421 -0.41 4.97 7.38
CA CYS A 421 0.10 4.89 6.00
C CYS A 421 1.62 4.66 5.95
N VAL A 422 2.12 3.61 6.63
CA VAL A 422 3.53 3.23 6.50
C VAL A 422 3.74 2.65 5.11
N MET A 423 4.55 3.33 4.32
CA MET A 423 4.83 3.04 2.93
C MET A 423 6.30 2.66 2.75
N PRO A 424 6.61 1.79 1.77
CA PRO A 424 7.96 1.29 1.56
C PRO A 424 8.93 2.39 1.12
N SER A 425 10.22 2.09 1.14
CA SER A 425 11.30 3.03 0.81
C SER A 425 11.31 3.48 -0.66
N PHE A 426 10.73 2.67 -1.56
CA PHE A 426 10.50 3.01 -2.96
C PHE A 426 9.22 3.84 -3.19
N TYR A 427 8.62 4.38 -2.13
CA TYR A 427 7.46 5.28 -2.23
C TYR A 427 7.65 6.31 -3.34
N MET A 428 6.61 6.47 -4.15
CA MET A 428 6.53 7.48 -5.20
C MET A 428 5.19 8.18 -5.08
N TYR A 429 5.22 9.51 -5.14
CA TYR A 429 4.01 10.31 -5.17
C TYR A 429 3.24 10.04 -6.46
N ASP A 430 1.91 10.02 -6.38
CA ASP A 430 1.06 9.86 -7.54
C ASP A 430 0.78 11.26 -8.13
N ASP A 431 1.66 11.73 -9.02
CA ASP A 431 1.48 13.03 -9.69
C ASP A 431 0.24 13.02 -10.61
N CYS A 432 -0.30 11.84 -10.93
CA CYS A 432 -1.51 11.67 -11.75
C CYS A 432 -2.80 11.76 -10.95
N MET A 433 -2.73 11.76 -9.61
CA MET A 433 -3.87 11.90 -8.70
C MET A 433 -3.79 13.24 -7.96
N ASP A 434 -4.49 14.24 -8.50
CA ASP A 434 -4.55 15.61 -7.98
C ASP A 434 -4.81 15.64 -6.45
N PRO A 435 -3.91 16.23 -5.63
CA PRO A 435 -4.05 16.32 -4.17
C PRO A 435 -5.33 17.03 -3.70
N ASP A 436 -5.97 17.82 -4.56
CA ASP A 436 -7.20 18.54 -4.23
C ASP A 436 -8.45 17.65 -4.16
N VAL A 437 -8.35 16.36 -4.51
CA VAL A 437 -9.50 15.43 -4.52
C VAL A 437 -9.73 14.73 -3.18
N PHE A 438 -8.72 14.61 -2.31
CA PHE A 438 -8.85 13.83 -1.06
C PHE A 438 -8.62 14.60 0.24
N CYS A 439 -8.38 15.91 0.17
CA CYS A 439 -8.34 16.77 1.36
C CYS A 439 -9.73 17.17 1.90
N TYR A 440 -10.79 16.39 1.69
CA TYR A 440 -12.06 16.52 2.43
C TYR A 440 -12.84 15.20 2.44
N SER A 441 -12.58 14.31 3.41
CA SER A 441 -13.60 13.39 3.95
C SER A 441 -13.28 12.96 5.36
#